data_AF-R7CAP4-F1
#
_entry.id   AF-R7CAP4-F1
#
_cell.length_a   1.000
_cell.length_b   1.000
_cell.length_c   1.000
_cell.angle_alpha   90.00
_cell.angle_beta   90.00
_cell.angle_gamma   90.00
#
_symmetry.space_group_name_H-M   'P 1'
#
loop_
_entity.id
_entity.type
_entity.pdbx_description
1 polymer ?
#
loop_
_entity_poly.entity_id
_entity_poly.type
_entity_poly.pdbx_seq_one_letter_code
_entity_poly.pdbx_strand_id
1 'polypeptide(L)'
;MKNLKRVVVITIAIICGIVSMSGCQKNENESKEMTWVKSSEVVDNTDEHLQNMHENYQLKKDYMLYLKAKNLEEGGTLYQIERNGKQQIQLLDDVCQFVEIGNKIFYTKPERADDLELIKELCVYDRSTKKSEKLLGLKDDLRSLISIKNSIVYYKTYDKVVAYDVDKQTKEEMDYMITSAVVVTCMVNGKIVIVGDGCVDMIDFDKKKVKKIVSQTECANDAVACTKDAVYYGVDSYNMNDILQKEKIQSKNNGLWKFDLQTGNKEKIREQSPKELHVLGNKLYDESLKEVRNGENK
;
A
#
# COMPACT_ATOMS: atom_id res chain seq x y z
N MET A 1 56.92 -14.15 -28.67
CA MET A 1 55.84 -15.06 -28.19
C MET A 1 55.59 -15.05 -26.68
N LYS A 2 56.61 -14.90 -25.80
CA LYS A 2 56.38 -14.90 -24.33
C LYS A 2 55.57 -13.70 -23.80
N ASN A 3 55.72 -12.52 -24.39
CA ASN A 3 55.00 -11.31 -23.94
C ASN A 3 53.53 -11.28 -24.39
N LEU A 4 53.21 -11.87 -25.54
CA LEU A 4 51.82 -11.93 -26.04
C LEU A 4 50.93 -12.83 -25.16
N LYS A 5 51.47 -13.96 -24.67
CA LYS A 5 50.75 -14.84 -23.74
C LYS A 5 50.48 -14.17 -22.38
N ARG A 6 51.41 -13.35 -21.86
CA ARG A 6 51.18 -12.60 -20.61
C ARG A 6 50.11 -11.52 -20.77
N VAL A 7 50.10 -10.81 -21.89
CA VAL A 7 49.08 -9.78 -22.15
C VAL A 7 47.70 -10.41 -22.27
N VAL A 8 47.56 -11.51 -23.04
CA VAL A 8 46.27 -12.22 -23.20
C VAL A 8 45.75 -12.78 -21.87
N VAL A 9 46.62 -13.33 -21.02
CA VAL A 9 46.22 -13.84 -19.69
C VAL A 9 45.78 -12.71 -18.76
N ILE A 10 46.45 -11.56 -18.77
CA ILE A 10 46.07 -10.40 -17.96
C ILE A 10 44.74 -9.80 -18.45
N THR A 11 44.52 -9.70 -19.76
CA THR A 11 43.26 -9.19 -20.32
C THR A 11 42.07 -10.11 -20.02
N ILE A 12 42.24 -11.44 -20.11
CA ILE A 12 41.18 -12.41 -19.76
C ILE A 12 40.88 -12.37 -18.26
N ALA A 13 41.90 -12.27 -17.39
CA ALA A 13 41.69 -12.18 -15.94
C ALA A 13 40.95 -10.88 -15.53
N ILE A 14 41.23 -9.75 -16.19
CA ILE A 14 40.53 -8.48 -15.95
C ILE A 14 39.08 -8.57 -16.44
N ILE A 15 38.82 -9.16 -17.62
CA ILE A 15 37.46 -9.34 -18.14
C ILE A 15 36.67 -10.33 -17.26
N CYS A 16 37.23 -11.46 -16.85
CA CYS A 16 36.57 -12.39 -15.92
C CYS A 16 36.36 -11.77 -14.53
N GLY A 17 37.30 -10.95 -14.05
CA GLY A 17 37.14 -10.20 -12.80
C GLY A 17 36.00 -9.19 -12.87
N ILE A 18 35.89 -8.42 -13.95
CA ILE A 18 34.82 -7.44 -14.17
C ILE A 18 33.45 -8.12 -14.35
N VAL A 19 33.38 -9.26 -15.04
CA VAL A 19 32.14 -10.03 -15.22
C VAL A 19 31.71 -10.74 -13.92
N SER A 20 32.66 -11.14 -13.06
CA SER A 20 32.34 -11.71 -11.75
C SER A 20 31.90 -10.67 -10.70
N MET A 21 32.30 -9.40 -10.87
CA MET A 21 31.90 -8.31 -9.96
C MET A 21 30.64 -7.56 -10.42
N SER A 22 30.14 -7.79 -11.63
CA SER A 22 28.85 -7.25 -12.09
C SER A 22 27.65 -8.09 -11.62
N GLY A 23 27.88 -9.22 -10.94
CA GLY A 23 26.84 -10.06 -10.32
C GLY A 23 26.64 -9.87 -8.82
N CYS A 24 27.44 -9.02 -8.16
CA CYS A 24 27.27 -8.67 -6.75
C CYS A 24 27.12 -7.16 -6.64
N GLN A 25 25.93 -6.65 -7.01
CA GLN A 25 25.48 -5.40 -6.41
C GLN A 25 25.52 -5.62 -4.89
N LYS A 26 26.32 -4.82 -4.18
CA LYS A 26 26.21 -4.71 -2.73
C LYS A 26 24.72 -4.53 -2.44
N ASN A 27 24.13 -5.45 -1.67
CA ASN A 27 22.78 -5.28 -1.14
C ASN A 27 22.77 -4.00 -0.31
N GLU A 28 22.41 -2.87 -0.93
CA GLU A 28 21.94 -1.70 -0.21
C GLU A 28 20.85 -2.20 0.72
N ASN A 29 21.03 -2.00 2.03
CA ASN A 29 20.22 -2.56 3.11
C ASN A 29 18.74 -2.66 2.71
N GLU A 30 18.37 -3.86 2.30
CA GLU A 30 16.99 -4.21 1.98
C GLU A 30 16.15 -4.00 3.24
N SER A 31 14.97 -3.39 3.10
CA SER A 31 14.15 -3.11 4.28
C SER A 31 13.77 -4.42 4.99
N LYS A 32 13.58 -4.33 6.31
CA LYS A 32 13.13 -5.48 7.11
C LYS A 32 11.83 -6.07 6.56
N GLU A 33 10.90 -5.21 6.15
CA GLU A 33 9.65 -5.57 5.48
C GLU A 33 9.89 -6.35 4.19
N MET A 34 10.79 -5.86 3.32
CA MET A 34 11.06 -6.54 2.06
C MET A 34 11.67 -7.93 2.27
N THR A 35 12.59 -8.06 3.22
CA THR A 35 13.16 -9.35 3.63
C THR A 35 12.07 -10.30 4.17
N TRP A 36 11.14 -9.76 4.96
CA TRP A 36 10.02 -10.50 5.52
C TRP A 36 9.05 -10.97 4.44
N VAL A 37 8.63 -10.10 3.52
CA VAL A 37 7.72 -10.45 2.42
C VAL A 37 8.34 -11.49 1.49
N LYS A 38 9.63 -11.36 1.14
CA LYS A 38 10.34 -12.34 0.30
C LYS A 38 10.49 -13.72 0.95
N SER A 39 10.55 -13.79 2.28
CA SER A 39 10.63 -15.07 3.00
C SER A 39 9.28 -15.73 3.25
N SER A 40 8.18 -15.08 2.86
CA SER A 40 6.83 -15.58 3.04
C SER A 40 6.46 -16.69 2.06
N GLU A 41 5.66 -17.64 2.55
CA GLU A 41 5.03 -18.69 1.75
C GLU A 41 3.85 -18.17 0.90
N VAL A 42 3.41 -16.93 1.12
CA VAL A 42 2.31 -16.32 0.35
C VAL A 42 2.75 -16.09 -1.09
N VAL A 43 2.09 -16.78 -2.01
CA VAL A 43 2.44 -16.82 -3.44
C VAL A 43 1.81 -15.68 -4.21
N ASP A 44 0.51 -15.43 -4.01
CA ASP A 44 -0.24 -14.38 -4.66
C ASP A 44 -1.18 -13.74 -3.65
N ASN A 45 -1.24 -12.42 -3.65
CA ASN A 45 -2.01 -11.67 -2.67
C ASN A 45 -3.19 -10.92 -3.35
N THR A 46 -3.38 -11.06 -4.66
CA THR A 46 -4.43 -10.35 -5.41
C THR A 46 -5.86 -10.65 -4.90
N ASP A 47 -6.15 -11.90 -4.51
CA ASP A 47 -7.49 -12.32 -4.08
C ASP A 47 -7.69 -12.28 -2.55
N GLU A 48 -6.63 -12.47 -1.78
CA GLU A 48 -6.68 -12.58 -0.30
C GLU A 48 -6.28 -11.29 0.41
N HIS A 49 -5.50 -10.46 -0.27
CA HIS A 49 -4.84 -9.30 0.29
C HIS A 49 -5.13 -8.08 -0.59
N LEU A 50 -6.23 -7.50 -0.22
CA LEU A 50 -6.90 -6.44 -0.92
C LEU A 50 -6.13 -5.16 -0.53
N GLN A 51 -5.40 -4.57 -1.48
CA GLN A 51 -4.38 -3.54 -1.24
C GLN A 51 -4.70 -2.59 -0.08
N ASN A 52 -3.82 -2.56 0.91
CA ASN A 52 -3.79 -1.53 1.93
C ASN A 52 -2.90 -0.37 1.44
N MET A 53 -3.34 0.87 1.65
CA MET A 53 -2.71 2.08 1.07
C MET A 53 -1.20 2.23 1.38
N HIS A 54 -0.73 1.71 2.50
CA HIS A 54 0.68 1.79 2.90
C HIS A 54 1.54 0.60 2.42
N GLU A 55 0.94 -0.37 1.74
CA GLU A 55 1.69 -1.48 1.15
C GLU A 55 2.44 -1.01 -0.08
N ASN A 56 3.77 -0.99 0.02
CA ASN A 56 4.67 -0.67 -1.07
C ASN A 56 4.96 -1.89 -1.97
N TYR A 57 4.15 -2.96 -1.92
CA TYR A 57 4.38 -4.18 -2.69
C TYR A 57 3.08 -4.85 -3.16
N GLN A 58 3.17 -5.65 -4.23
CA GLN A 58 2.13 -6.60 -4.65
C GLN A 58 2.77 -7.94 -4.98
N LEU A 59 2.22 -9.02 -4.43
CA LEU A 59 2.71 -10.38 -4.67
C LEU A 59 1.89 -11.04 -5.77
N LYS A 60 2.57 -11.45 -6.83
CA LYS A 60 2.03 -12.28 -7.89
C LYS A 60 2.70 -13.64 -7.86
N LYS A 61 2.02 -14.64 -8.42
CA LYS A 61 2.51 -16.01 -8.50
C LYS A 61 3.97 -16.12 -8.98
N ASP A 62 4.36 -15.36 -9.99
CA ASP A 62 5.68 -15.48 -10.64
C ASP A 62 6.66 -14.35 -10.28
N TYR A 63 6.16 -13.23 -9.76
CA TYR A 63 6.99 -12.06 -9.40
C TYR A 63 6.38 -11.24 -8.27
N MET A 64 7.16 -10.33 -7.72
CA MET A 64 6.70 -9.29 -6.80
C MET A 64 6.98 -7.93 -7.41
N LEU A 65 6.00 -7.05 -7.38
CA LEU A 65 6.22 -5.62 -7.58
C LEU A 65 6.53 -4.99 -6.23
N TYR A 66 7.52 -4.12 -6.18
CA TYR A 66 7.81 -3.39 -4.96
C TYR A 66 8.36 -1.99 -5.23
N LEU A 67 7.93 -1.04 -4.42
CA LEU A 67 8.30 0.37 -4.47
C LEU A 67 9.38 0.64 -3.42
N LYS A 68 10.57 1.03 -3.88
CA LYS A 68 11.65 1.49 -3.02
C LYS A 68 11.59 3.02 -2.92
N ALA A 69 11.08 3.52 -1.80
CA ALA A 69 10.99 4.96 -1.51
C ALA A 69 11.48 5.23 -0.08
N LYS A 70 12.07 6.41 0.15
CA LYS A 70 12.32 6.91 1.51
C LYS A 70 11.05 7.51 2.12
N ASN A 71 10.24 8.13 1.27
CA ASN A 71 8.97 8.75 1.60
C ASN A 71 8.04 8.52 0.40
N LEU A 72 6.87 7.90 0.62
CA LEU A 72 5.91 7.60 -0.45
C LEU A 72 5.33 8.88 -1.07
N GLU A 73 5.35 10.01 -0.36
CA GLU A 73 4.92 11.30 -0.89
C GLU A 73 5.90 11.93 -1.88
N GLU A 74 7.19 11.63 -1.75
CA GLU A 74 8.26 12.18 -2.60
C GLU A 74 8.54 11.33 -3.85
N GLY A 75 7.89 10.18 -3.93
CA GLY A 75 8.12 9.21 -4.99
C GLY A 75 9.34 8.32 -4.74
N GLY A 76 9.35 7.18 -5.44
CA GLY A 76 10.45 6.22 -5.41
C GLY A 76 10.54 5.43 -6.70
N THR A 77 11.36 4.38 -6.68
CA THR A 77 11.58 3.52 -7.84
C THR A 77 10.78 2.23 -7.69
N LEU A 78 9.95 1.93 -8.68
CA LEU A 78 9.20 0.67 -8.75
C LEU A 78 10.04 -0.39 -9.45
N TYR A 79 10.17 -1.52 -8.77
CA TYR A 79 10.89 -2.69 -9.26
C TYR A 79 9.94 -3.88 -9.41
N GLN A 80 10.33 -4.80 -10.28
CA GLN A 80 9.83 -6.16 -10.30
C GLN A 80 10.97 -7.10 -9.95
N ILE A 81 10.70 -8.08 -9.09
CA ILE A 81 11.62 -9.17 -8.79
C ILE A 81 10.93 -10.52 -8.99
N GLU A 82 11.60 -11.46 -9.64
CA GLU A 82 11.12 -12.85 -9.72
C GLU A 82 11.00 -13.47 -8.33
N ARG A 83 10.05 -14.38 -8.12
CA ARG A 83 9.87 -15.05 -6.81
C ARG A 83 11.09 -15.85 -6.34
N ASN A 84 11.94 -16.29 -7.29
CA ASN A 84 13.20 -16.96 -6.98
C ASN A 84 14.30 -15.99 -6.48
N GLY A 85 14.04 -14.68 -6.49
CA GLY A 85 14.95 -13.61 -6.08
C GLY A 85 16.12 -13.33 -7.03
N LYS A 86 16.25 -14.07 -8.15
CA LYS A 86 17.44 -14.04 -9.01
C LYS A 86 17.45 -12.88 -10.00
N GLN A 87 16.28 -12.48 -10.48
CA GLN A 87 16.15 -11.43 -11.48
C GLN A 87 15.30 -10.28 -10.93
N GLN A 88 15.91 -9.10 -10.93
CA GLN A 88 15.26 -7.84 -10.59
C GLN A 88 15.36 -6.89 -11.78
N ILE A 89 14.26 -6.21 -12.09
CA ILE A 89 14.20 -5.18 -13.13
C ILE A 89 13.59 -3.92 -12.54
N GLN A 90 14.19 -2.77 -12.86
CA GLN A 90 13.57 -1.46 -12.63
C GLN A 90 12.51 -1.23 -13.69
N LEU A 91 11.31 -0.81 -13.27
CA LEU A 91 10.18 -0.56 -14.18
C LEU A 91 9.94 0.93 -14.37
N LEU A 92 9.84 1.68 -13.28
CA LEU A 92 9.42 3.08 -13.26
C LEU A 92 10.15 3.86 -12.16
N ASP A 93 10.35 5.15 -12.41
CA ASP A 93 10.83 6.13 -11.44
C ASP A 93 9.71 7.13 -11.09
N ASP A 94 9.92 7.84 -9.98
CA ASP A 94 9.02 8.85 -9.43
C ASP A 94 7.62 8.31 -9.11
N VAL A 95 7.53 7.09 -8.57
CA VAL A 95 6.27 6.43 -8.22
C VAL A 95 5.93 6.67 -6.75
N CYS A 96 4.76 7.25 -6.46
CA CYS A 96 4.26 7.44 -5.10
C CYS A 96 3.46 6.23 -4.61
N GLN A 97 2.51 5.76 -5.43
CA GLN A 97 1.67 4.59 -5.18
C GLN A 97 1.45 3.84 -6.50
N PHE A 98 1.15 2.56 -6.44
CA PHE A 98 0.87 1.76 -7.63
C PHE A 98 -0.14 0.64 -7.40
N VAL A 99 -0.75 0.21 -8.49
CA VAL A 99 -1.58 -0.98 -8.57
C VAL A 99 -1.46 -1.63 -9.94
N GLU A 100 -1.23 -2.94 -9.97
CA GLU A 100 -1.28 -3.73 -11.18
C GLU A 100 -2.65 -4.34 -11.43
N ILE A 101 -3.20 -4.10 -12.62
CA ILE A 101 -4.42 -4.72 -13.13
C ILE A 101 -4.12 -5.26 -14.52
N GLY A 102 -4.22 -6.59 -14.68
CA GLY A 102 -3.84 -7.28 -15.90
C GLY A 102 -2.36 -7.06 -16.24
N ASN A 103 -2.08 -6.49 -17.42
CA ASN A 103 -0.74 -6.19 -17.90
C ASN A 103 -0.36 -4.70 -17.77
N LYS A 104 -1.16 -3.94 -17.03
CA LYS A 104 -0.98 -2.50 -16.84
C LYS A 104 -0.69 -2.22 -15.38
N ILE A 105 0.26 -1.32 -15.15
CA ILE A 105 0.55 -0.77 -13.83
C ILE A 105 0.01 0.66 -13.81
N PHE A 106 -0.97 0.91 -12.96
CA PHE A 106 -1.48 2.24 -12.68
C PHE A 106 -0.73 2.80 -11.49
N TYR A 107 -0.32 4.05 -11.58
CA TYR A 107 0.56 4.60 -10.56
C TYR A 107 0.46 6.12 -10.51
N THR A 108 0.77 6.66 -9.34
CA THR A 108 0.81 8.10 -9.13
C THR A 108 2.24 8.62 -9.21
N LYS A 109 2.42 9.79 -9.83
CA LYS A 109 3.68 10.54 -9.84
C LYS A 109 3.53 11.87 -9.09
N PRO A 110 4.58 12.38 -8.44
CA PRO A 110 4.56 13.73 -7.88
C PRO A 110 4.59 14.75 -9.04
N GLU A 111 3.65 15.71 -9.08
CA GLU A 111 3.57 16.73 -10.14
C GLU A 111 4.14 18.08 -9.68
N ARG A 112 3.77 18.56 -8.47
CA ARG A 112 4.39 19.70 -7.77
C ARG A 112 3.80 19.87 -6.36
N ALA A 113 4.63 20.31 -5.42
CA ALA A 113 4.20 20.84 -4.13
C ALA A 113 4.18 22.38 -4.24
N ASP A 114 3.01 22.97 -4.42
CA ASP A 114 2.81 24.32 -3.91
C ASP A 114 2.57 24.19 -2.40
N ASP A 115 2.96 25.18 -1.60
CA ASP A 115 3.23 25.15 -0.14
C ASP A 115 2.16 24.54 0.80
N LEU A 116 1.04 24.02 0.29
CA LEU A 116 -0.07 23.47 1.06
C LEU A 116 -0.55 22.07 0.63
N GLU A 117 -0.42 21.61 -0.64
CA GLU A 117 -0.94 20.30 -1.07
C GLU A 117 -0.13 19.67 -2.24
N LEU A 118 0.25 18.39 -2.11
CA LEU A 118 0.94 17.60 -3.15
C LEU A 118 -0.07 17.11 -4.20
N ILE A 119 -0.03 17.68 -5.40
CA ILE A 119 -0.81 17.17 -6.53
C ILE A 119 -0.06 15.97 -7.12
N LYS A 120 -0.76 14.83 -7.18
CA LYS A 120 -0.26 13.60 -7.80
C LYS A 120 -0.92 13.40 -9.17
N GLU A 121 -0.15 12.99 -10.15
CA GLU A 121 -0.61 12.65 -11.50
C GLU A 121 -0.87 11.15 -11.61
N LEU A 122 -2.07 10.73 -12.08
CA LEU A 122 -2.32 9.33 -12.40
C LEU A 122 -1.78 8.97 -13.78
N CYS A 123 -0.91 7.98 -13.81
CA CYS A 123 -0.30 7.41 -15.00
C CYS A 123 -0.67 5.94 -15.16
N VAL A 124 -0.52 5.43 -16.38
CA VAL A 124 -0.54 3.99 -16.67
C VAL A 124 0.71 3.60 -17.43
N TYR A 125 1.32 2.51 -17.01
CA TYR A 125 2.43 1.86 -17.68
C TYR A 125 1.96 0.53 -18.28
N ASP A 126 2.02 0.43 -19.60
CA ASP A 126 1.73 -0.80 -20.33
C ASP A 126 3.01 -1.64 -20.40
N ARG A 127 2.99 -2.82 -19.78
CA ARG A 127 4.17 -3.70 -19.69
C ARG A 127 4.53 -4.37 -21.01
N SER A 128 3.56 -4.53 -21.93
CA SER A 128 3.81 -5.10 -23.27
C SER A 128 4.58 -4.12 -24.14
N THR A 129 4.20 -2.84 -24.10
CA THR A 129 4.85 -1.81 -24.90
C THR A 129 6.00 -1.12 -24.18
N LYS A 130 6.11 -1.30 -22.86
CA LYS A 130 7.03 -0.62 -21.96
C LYS A 130 6.92 0.91 -22.03
N LYS A 131 5.71 1.41 -22.23
CA LYS A 131 5.42 2.84 -22.33
C LYS A 131 4.51 3.29 -21.20
N SER A 132 4.78 4.49 -20.71
CA SER A 132 3.92 5.21 -19.78
C SER A 132 3.13 6.28 -20.52
N GLU A 133 1.87 6.44 -20.14
CA GLU A 133 1.01 7.53 -20.59
C GLU A 133 0.27 8.15 -19.39
N LYS A 134 0.07 9.47 -19.46
CA LYS A 134 -0.77 10.19 -18.50
C LYS A 134 -2.22 9.79 -18.76
N LEU A 135 -2.95 9.38 -17.73
CA LEU A 135 -4.40 9.24 -17.82
C LEU A 135 -5.01 10.64 -17.81
N LEU A 136 -5.22 11.19 -19.02
CA LEU A 136 -5.71 12.54 -19.25
C LEU A 136 -7.09 12.75 -18.58
N GLY A 137 -7.22 13.83 -17.81
CA GLY A 137 -8.51 14.29 -17.29
C GLY A 137 -8.64 14.35 -15.77
N LEU A 138 -7.60 13.99 -15.02
CA LEU A 138 -7.57 14.08 -13.57
C LEU A 138 -6.76 15.30 -13.14
N LYS A 139 -7.45 16.42 -12.86
CA LYS A 139 -6.94 17.52 -12.03
C LYS A 139 -7.42 17.35 -10.58
N ASP A 140 -7.57 16.10 -10.17
CA ASP A 140 -8.14 15.74 -8.89
C ASP A 140 -6.98 15.60 -7.90
N ASP A 141 -7.15 16.09 -6.67
CA ASP A 141 -6.20 15.82 -5.58
C ASP A 141 -6.29 14.32 -5.22
N LEU A 142 -5.36 13.53 -5.77
CA LEU A 142 -5.31 12.08 -5.61
C LEU A 142 -4.63 11.72 -4.29
N ARG A 143 -5.44 11.40 -3.27
CA ARG A 143 -4.92 11.03 -1.95
C ARG A 143 -4.58 9.55 -1.81
N SER A 144 -5.24 8.68 -2.55
CA SER A 144 -5.05 7.23 -2.45
C SER A 144 -5.37 6.55 -3.77
N LEU A 145 -4.72 5.41 -4.01
CA LEU A 145 -4.90 4.57 -5.18
C LEU A 145 -5.06 3.11 -4.73
N ILE A 146 -6.26 2.57 -4.90
CA ILE A 146 -6.55 1.14 -4.70
C ILE A 146 -7.27 0.58 -5.93
N SER A 147 -7.38 -0.74 -6.04
CA SER A 147 -8.20 -1.39 -7.08
C SER A 147 -9.41 -2.12 -6.50
N ILE A 148 -10.48 -2.15 -7.28
CA ILE A 148 -11.64 -3.01 -7.05
C ILE A 148 -12.00 -3.66 -8.37
N LYS A 149 -11.90 -4.99 -8.45
CA LYS A 149 -12.12 -5.73 -9.70
C LYS A 149 -11.21 -5.18 -10.81
N ASN A 150 -11.79 -4.59 -11.86
CA ASN A 150 -11.08 -3.98 -12.98
C ASN A 150 -11.13 -2.44 -12.96
N SER A 151 -11.42 -1.86 -11.79
CA SER A 151 -11.49 -0.42 -11.61
C SER A 151 -10.41 0.04 -10.65
N ILE A 152 -9.89 1.24 -10.93
CA ILE A 152 -9.06 1.99 -10.01
C ILE A 152 -10.00 2.86 -9.19
N VAL A 153 -9.83 2.86 -7.88
CA VAL A 153 -10.58 3.73 -6.99
C VAL A 153 -9.62 4.70 -6.32
N TYR A 154 -9.98 5.98 -6.37
CA TYR A 154 -9.23 7.05 -5.73
C TYR A 154 -10.18 8.07 -5.11
N TYR A 155 -9.62 8.85 -4.19
CA TYR A 155 -10.34 9.92 -3.52
C TYR A 155 -10.07 11.25 -4.19
N LYS A 156 -11.12 12.08 -4.28
CA LYS A 156 -11.11 13.40 -4.90
C LYS A 156 -11.68 14.43 -3.91
N THR A 157 -10.94 15.52 -3.68
CA THR A 157 -11.41 16.78 -3.06
C THR A 157 -12.25 16.67 -1.77
N TYR A 158 -11.85 15.85 -0.79
CA TYR A 158 -12.54 15.72 0.51
C TYR A 158 -14.03 15.32 0.48
N ASP A 159 -14.63 15.15 -0.68
CA ASP A 159 -16.08 14.98 -0.83
C ASP A 159 -16.50 13.87 -1.80
N LYS A 160 -15.57 13.22 -2.51
CA LYS A 160 -15.90 12.24 -3.55
C LYS A 160 -14.96 11.05 -3.60
N VAL A 161 -15.56 9.87 -3.73
CA VAL A 161 -14.86 8.65 -4.16
C VAL A 161 -15.12 8.46 -5.65
N VAL A 162 -14.07 8.20 -6.42
CA VAL A 162 -14.16 7.97 -7.86
C VAL A 162 -13.69 6.57 -8.19
N ALA A 163 -14.47 5.85 -9.01
CA ALA A 163 -14.08 4.59 -9.61
C ALA A 163 -13.88 4.77 -11.12
N TYR A 164 -12.67 4.53 -11.61
CA TYR A 164 -12.31 4.54 -13.02
C TYR A 164 -12.24 3.10 -13.54
N ASP A 165 -13.15 2.73 -14.45
CA ASP A 165 -13.17 1.43 -15.13
C ASP A 165 -12.08 1.43 -16.22
N VAL A 166 -11.10 0.54 -16.07
CA VAL A 166 -9.91 0.47 -16.94
C VAL A 166 -10.25 0.02 -18.36
N ASP A 167 -11.20 -0.90 -18.51
CA ASP A 167 -11.55 -1.46 -19.82
C ASP A 167 -12.41 -0.48 -20.60
N LYS A 168 -13.41 0.11 -19.93
CA LYS A 168 -14.35 1.05 -20.57
C LYS A 168 -13.78 2.45 -20.70
N GLN A 169 -12.74 2.79 -19.94
CA GLN A 169 -12.19 4.13 -19.81
C GLN A 169 -13.24 5.16 -19.37
N THR A 170 -14.13 4.74 -18.47
CA THR A 170 -15.21 5.57 -17.92
C THR A 170 -15.04 5.73 -16.42
N LYS A 171 -15.49 6.86 -15.86
CA LYS A 171 -15.51 7.08 -14.42
C LYS A 171 -16.92 7.19 -13.84
N GLU A 172 -17.08 6.68 -12.64
CA GLU A 172 -18.25 6.91 -11.79
C GLU A 172 -17.83 7.63 -10.52
N GLU A 173 -18.64 8.59 -10.07
CA GLU A 173 -18.41 9.34 -8.84
C GLU A 173 -19.50 8.99 -7.82
N MET A 174 -19.10 8.90 -6.56
CA MET A 174 -19.99 8.77 -5.41
C MET A 174 -19.67 9.89 -4.42
N ASP A 175 -20.69 10.65 -4.04
CA ASP A 175 -20.57 11.64 -2.98
C ASP A 175 -20.25 10.93 -1.66
N TYR A 176 -19.17 11.34 -1.02
CA TYR A 176 -18.70 10.83 0.25
C TYR A 176 -17.91 11.93 0.94
N MET A 177 -18.52 12.59 1.93
CA MET A 177 -17.87 13.65 2.68
C MET A 177 -17.10 13.06 3.86
N ILE A 178 -15.81 13.34 3.91
CA ILE A 178 -14.98 13.11 5.10
C ILE A 178 -14.58 14.46 5.69
N THR A 179 -14.70 14.58 7.02
CA THR A 179 -14.57 15.86 7.73
C THR A 179 -13.12 16.34 7.87
N SER A 180 -12.13 15.50 7.56
CA SER A 180 -10.71 15.85 7.55
C SER A 180 -9.92 14.95 6.60
N ALA A 181 -8.59 15.10 6.50
CA ALA A 181 -7.76 14.33 5.57
C ALA A 181 -7.99 12.81 5.68
N VAL A 182 -8.27 12.17 4.55
CA VAL A 182 -8.26 10.71 4.43
C VAL A 182 -6.85 10.23 4.73
N VAL A 183 -6.71 9.35 5.72
CA VAL A 183 -5.39 8.89 6.17
C VAL A 183 -5.06 7.51 5.60
N VAL A 184 -6.04 6.60 5.57
CA VAL A 184 -5.81 5.22 5.10
C VAL A 184 -6.98 4.72 4.27
N THR A 185 -6.67 4.01 3.20
CA THR A 185 -7.65 3.28 2.38
C THR A 185 -7.25 1.80 2.30
N CYS A 186 -8.17 0.88 2.58
CA CYS A 186 -7.98 -0.52 2.26
C CYS A 186 -9.19 -1.10 1.54
N MET A 187 -9.03 -2.26 0.92
CA MET A 187 -10.13 -2.92 0.25
C MET A 187 -10.52 -4.19 1.00
N VAL A 188 -11.80 -4.51 1.06
CA VAL A 188 -12.28 -5.77 1.62
C VAL A 188 -13.55 -6.28 0.97
N ASN A 189 -13.52 -7.50 0.41
CA ASN A 189 -14.67 -8.13 -0.26
C ASN A 189 -15.40 -7.17 -1.24
N GLY A 190 -14.62 -6.47 -2.08
CA GLY A 190 -15.13 -5.51 -3.06
C GLY A 190 -15.68 -4.21 -2.46
N LYS A 191 -15.47 -3.96 -1.17
CA LYS A 191 -15.82 -2.72 -0.47
C LYS A 191 -14.56 -1.94 -0.13
N ILE A 192 -14.69 -0.63 -0.05
CA ILE A 192 -13.60 0.27 0.34
C ILE A 192 -13.74 0.53 1.83
N VAL A 193 -12.64 0.51 2.56
CA VAL A 193 -12.59 0.96 3.95
C VAL A 193 -11.75 2.23 3.99
N ILE A 194 -12.34 3.29 4.53
CA ILE A 194 -11.73 4.61 4.63
C ILE A 194 -11.59 4.97 6.10
N VAL A 195 -10.42 5.51 6.45
CA VAL A 195 -10.11 6.03 7.77
C VAL A 195 -9.81 7.52 7.66
N GLY A 196 -10.48 8.30 8.49
CA GLY A 196 -10.17 9.71 8.68
C GLY A 196 -10.92 10.27 9.87
N ASP A 197 -10.36 11.29 10.50
CA ASP A 197 -10.96 11.98 11.64
C ASP A 197 -11.42 11.07 12.80
N GLY A 198 -10.68 9.99 13.07
CA GLY A 198 -11.02 9.04 14.12
C GLY A 198 -12.23 8.15 13.83
N CYS A 199 -12.70 8.09 12.56
CA CYS A 199 -13.75 7.19 12.12
C CYS A 199 -13.24 6.16 11.09
N VAL A 200 -13.97 5.05 10.99
CA VAL A 200 -13.73 4.00 9.99
C VAL A 200 -15.06 3.74 9.30
N ASP A 201 -15.12 4.09 8.02
CA ASP A 201 -16.29 3.91 7.17
C ASP A 201 -16.01 2.83 6.14
N MET A 202 -17.00 1.99 5.86
CA MET A 202 -16.94 0.99 4.80
C MET A 202 -17.96 1.32 3.71
N ILE A 203 -17.48 1.49 2.49
CA ILE A 203 -18.24 1.91 1.32
C ILE A 203 -18.45 0.70 0.40
N ASP A 204 -19.72 0.37 0.19
CA ASP A 204 -20.17 -0.49 -0.90
C ASP A 204 -20.44 0.43 -2.10
N PHE A 205 -19.43 0.57 -2.96
CA PHE A 205 -19.46 1.52 -4.08
C PHE A 205 -20.56 1.16 -5.09
N ASP A 206 -20.68 -0.12 -5.45
CA ASP A 206 -21.70 -0.64 -6.37
C ASP A 206 -23.13 -0.29 -5.87
N LYS A 207 -23.36 -0.37 -4.55
CA LYS A 207 -24.67 -0.04 -3.96
C LYS A 207 -24.82 1.42 -3.54
N LYS A 208 -23.77 2.23 -3.68
CA LYS A 208 -23.67 3.60 -3.15
C LYS A 208 -24.08 3.69 -1.68
N LYS A 209 -23.61 2.74 -0.87
CA LYS A 209 -23.94 2.67 0.57
C LYS A 209 -22.70 2.80 1.44
N VAL A 210 -22.82 3.58 2.50
CA VAL A 210 -21.79 3.74 3.53
C VAL A 210 -22.26 3.06 4.81
N LYS A 211 -21.41 2.21 5.39
CA LYS A 211 -21.59 1.62 6.71
C LYS A 211 -20.51 2.19 7.63
N LYS A 212 -20.93 2.93 8.66
CA LYS A 212 -20.01 3.37 9.72
C LYS A 212 -19.63 2.19 10.60
N ILE A 213 -18.34 1.83 10.61
CA ILE A 213 -17.80 0.79 11.49
C ILE A 213 -17.44 1.43 12.83
N VAL A 214 -16.68 2.53 12.80
CA VAL A 214 -16.22 3.27 13.98
C VAL A 214 -16.72 4.70 13.88
N SER A 215 -17.36 5.22 14.93
CA SER A 215 -17.74 6.63 14.99
C SER A 215 -16.61 7.47 15.57
N GLN A 216 -16.58 8.77 15.27
CA GLN A 216 -15.54 9.72 15.73
C GLN A 216 -15.31 9.71 17.27
N THR A 217 -16.31 9.29 18.04
CA THR A 217 -16.22 9.08 19.50
C THR A 217 -15.24 7.99 19.93
N GLU A 218 -14.86 7.10 19.01
CA GLU A 218 -13.96 5.97 19.25
C GLU A 218 -12.54 6.24 18.68
N CYS A 219 -12.22 7.49 18.28
CA CYS A 219 -10.92 7.99 17.80
C CYS A 219 -9.96 6.89 17.26
N ALA A 220 -10.28 6.37 16.07
CA ALA A 220 -9.36 5.49 15.35
C ALA A 220 -8.01 6.20 15.14
N ASN A 221 -6.91 5.47 15.36
CA ASN A 221 -5.59 5.93 14.93
C ASN A 221 -5.33 5.52 13.48
N ASP A 222 -4.14 5.84 12.97
CA ASP A 222 -3.78 5.56 11.58
C ASP A 222 -3.45 4.06 11.32
N ALA A 223 -3.53 3.20 12.35
CA ALA A 223 -3.27 1.77 12.21
C ALA A 223 -4.55 1.05 11.78
N VAL A 224 -4.77 0.96 10.47
CA VAL A 224 -5.89 0.21 9.88
C VAL A 224 -5.41 -0.70 8.77
N ALA A 225 -5.93 -1.92 8.77
CA ALA A 225 -5.65 -2.88 7.72
C ALA A 225 -6.83 -3.82 7.47
N CYS A 226 -6.95 -4.28 6.23
CA CYS A 226 -7.97 -5.20 5.79
C CYS A 226 -7.34 -6.57 5.49
N THR A 227 -7.94 -7.62 6.05
CA THR A 227 -7.79 -9.00 5.56
C THR A 227 -9.03 -9.37 4.76
N LYS A 228 -9.06 -10.56 4.15
CA LYS A 228 -10.24 -11.02 3.39
C LYS A 228 -11.53 -11.01 4.22
N ASP A 229 -11.44 -11.32 5.51
CA ASP A 229 -12.62 -11.58 6.35
C ASP A 229 -12.91 -10.47 7.37
N ALA A 230 -11.98 -9.53 7.58
CA ALA A 230 -12.09 -8.56 8.65
C ALA A 230 -11.37 -7.25 8.38
N VAL A 231 -11.88 -6.20 9.01
CA VAL A 231 -11.23 -4.89 9.15
C VAL A 231 -10.60 -4.81 10.54
N TYR A 232 -9.32 -4.50 10.60
CA TYR A 232 -8.60 -4.25 11.84
C TYR A 232 -8.32 -2.77 11.96
N TYR A 233 -8.57 -2.23 13.14
CA TYR A 233 -8.36 -0.81 13.40
C TYR A 233 -7.88 -0.58 14.83
N GLY A 234 -6.87 0.26 14.93
CA GLY A 234 -6.36 0.76 16.19
C GLY A 234 -7.19 1.91 16.73
N VAL A 235 -7.35 1.98 18.04
CA VAL A 235 -8.01 3.08 18.74
C VAL A 235 -7.05 3.63 19.79
N ASP A 236 -6.74 4.92 19.66
CA ASP A 236 -6.06 5.73 20.67
C ASP A 236 -7.04 6.82 21.12
N SER A 237 -7.64 6.69 22.30
CA SER A 237 -8.55 7.73 22.80
C SER A 237 -7.76 8.96 23.26
N TYR A 238 -8.19 10.14 22.83
CA TYR A 238 -7.66 11.43 23.26
C TYR A 238 -8.71 12.22 24.05
N ASN A 239 -8.27 13.09 24.96
CA ASN A 239 -9.16 14.05 25.61
C ASN A 239 -9.59 15.13 24.60
N MET A 240 -10.82 15.06 24.11
CA MET A 240 -11.33 16.05 23.15
C MET A 240 -12.03 17.24 23.80
N ASN A 241 -11.88 17.46 25.12
CA ASN A 241 -12.57 18.54 25.84
C ASN A 241 -12.18 19.95 25.36
N ASP A 242 -11.10 20.10 24.59
CA ASP A 242 -10.81 21.26 23.75
C ASP A 242 -9.89 20.83 22.60
N ILE A 243 -10.09 21.39 21.41
CA ILE A 243 -9.54 21.00 20.09
C ILE A 243 -7.99 20.87 20.04
N LEU A 244 -7.28 21.22 21.12
CA LEU A 244 -5.82 21.35 21.14
C LEU A 244 -5.09 20.53 22.22
N GLN A 245 -5.77 19.78 23.09
CA GLN A 245 -5.09 18.96 24.11
C GLN A 245 -5.00 17.48 23.71
N LYS A 246 -3.88 17.09 23.08
CA LYS A 246 -3.55 15.70 22.73
C LYS A 246 -3.01 14.89 23.92
N GLU A 247 -3.71 14.89 25.05
CA GLU A 247 -3.39 13.93 26.12
C GLU A 247 -4.09 12.59 25.83
N LYS A 248 -3.30 11.52 25.70
CA LYS A 248 -3.84 10.17 25.59
C LYS A 248 -4.53 9.81 26.90
N ILE A 249 -5.83 9.52 26.83
CA ILE A 249 -6.57 9.02 27.99
C ILE A 249 -6.61 7.49 27.92
N GLN A 250 -6.41 6.85 29.06
CA GLN A 250 -6.72 5.43 29.20
C GLN A 250 -8.24 5.22 29.15
N SER A 251 -8.73 4.74 28.01
CA SER A 251 -10.13 4.44 27.77
C SER A 251 -10.33 2.94 27.60
N LYS A 252 -11.50 2.42 27.98
CA LYS A 252 -11.90 1.03 27.68
C LYS A 252 -11.91 0.72 26.18
N ASN A 253 -11.99 1.76 25.34
CA ASN A 253 -11.98 1.63 23.89
C ASN A 253 -10.57 1.56 23.31
N ASN A 254 -9.52 1.89 24.08
CA ASN A 254 -8.15 1.78 23.59
C ASN A 254 -7.82 0.34 23.22
N GLY A 255 -7.03 0.19 22.15
CA GLY A 255 -6.55 -1.11 21.72
C GLY A 255 -6.71 -1.36 20.24
N LEU A 256 -6.38 -2.59 19.85
CA LEU A 256 -6.60 -3.09 18.50
C LEU A 256 -7.94 -3.82 18.46
N TRP A 257 -8.79 -3.44 17.53
CA TRP A 257 -10.11 -4.03 17.31
C TRP A 257 -10.17 -4.73 15.97
N LYS A 258 -11.03 -5.75 15.91
CA LYS A 258 -11.42 -6.46 14.71
C LYS A 258 -12.91 -6.33 14.50
N PHE A 259 -13.28 -5.91 13.29
CA PHE A 259 -14.63 -5.97 12.79
C PHE A 259 -14.74 -7.13 11.80
N ASP A 260 -15.45 -8.18 12.20
CA ASP A 260 -15.68 -9.36 11.39
C ASP A 260 -16.78 -9.09 10.36
N LEU A 261 -16.50 -9.34 9.08
CA LEU A 261 -17.40 -8.98 7.99
C LEU A 261 -18.57 -9.95 7.80
N GLN A 262 -18.41 -11.21 8.22
CA GLN A 262 -19.44 -12.23 8.08
C GLN A 262 -20.52 -12.05 9.15
N THR A 263 -20.09 -11.84 10.38
CA THR A 263 -20.96 -11.73 11.55
C THR A 263 -21.36 -10.29 11.86
N GLY A 264 -20.56 -9.31 11.44
CA GLY A 264 -20.70 -7.91 11.86
C GLY A 264 -20.28 -7.66 13.31
N ASN A 265 -19.63 -8.63 13.96
CA ASN A 265 -19.19 -8.51 15.35
C ASN A 265 -17.91 -7.68 15.46
N LYS A 266 -17.82 -6.91 16.55
CA LYS A 266 -16.61 -6.21 16.97
C LYS A 266 -15.97 -6.96 18.13
N GLU A 267 -14.67 -7.20 18.05
CA GLU A 267 -13.88 -7.85 19.11
C GLU A 267 -12.62 -7.03 19.37
N LYS A 268 -12.28 -6.82 20.64
CA LYS A 268 -10.97 -6.28 21.02
C LYS A 268 -9.95 -7.41 21.05
N ILE A 269 -8.86 -7.26 20.30
CA ILE A 269 -7.81 -8.27 20.16
C ILE A 269 -6.60 -7.96 21.05
N ARG A 270 -6.26 -6.68 21.23
CA ARG A 270 -5.17 -6.22 22.11
C ARG A 270 -5.60 -4.98 22.87
N GLU A 271 -5.13 -4.81 24.11
CA GLU A 271 -5.38 -3.60 24.91
C GLU A 271 -4.61 -2.37 24.42
N GLN A 272 -3.50 -2.60 23.71
CA GLN A 272 -2.69 -1.54 23.12
C GLN A 272 -2.86 -1.55 21.60
N SER A 273 -3.06 -0.35 21.06
CA SER A 273 -3.11 -0.14 19.62
C SER A 273 -1.68 -0.16 19.06
N PRO A 274 -1.41 -0.94 18.00
CA PRO A 274 -0.14 -0.85 17.29
C PRO A 274 -0.01 0.50 16.57
N LYS A 275 1.22 0.86 16.21
CA LYS A 275 1.48 2.07 15.42
C LYS A 275 1.18 1.86 13.95
N GLU A 276 1.41 0.64 13.46
CA GLU A 276 1.27 0.25 12.07
C GLU A 276 0.78 -1.19 12.02
N LEU A 277 0.05 -1.51 10.96
CA LEU A 277 -0.43 -2.85 10.68
C LEU A 277 0.02 -3.25 9.29
N HIS A 278 0.52 -4.48 9.17
CA HIS A 278 0.82 -5.10 7.90
C HIS A 278 -0.06 -6.33 7.72
N VAL A 279 -0.42 -6.63 6.48
CA VAL A 279 -1.13 -7.88 6.15
C VAL A 279 -0.23 -8.72 5.26
N LEU A 280 -0.33 -10.03 5.37
CA LEU A 280 0.33 -10.93 4.42
C LEU A 280 -0.49 -12.21 4.30
N GLY A 281 -1.02 -12.47 3.09
CA GLY A 281 -2.11 -13.43 2.91
C GLY A 281 -3.34 -12.99 3.72
N ASN A 282 -3.97 -13.92 4.43
CA ASN A 282 -5.10 -13.62 5.32
C ASN A 282 -4.71 -13.41 6.79
N LYS A 283 -3.48 -12.92 7.06
CA LYS A 283 -2.94 -12.74 8.41
C LYS A 283 -2.51 -11.29 8.67
N LEU A 284 -2.66 -10.86 9.92
CA LEU A 284 -2.29 -9.53 10.40
C LEU A 284 -0.97 -9.57 11.18
N TYR A 285 -0.15 -8.54 11.02
CA TYR A 285 1.13 -8.37 11.68
C TYR A 285 1.25 -6.92 12.21
N ASP A 286 1.95 -6.76 13.34
CA ASP A 286 2.25 -5.42 13.91
C ASP A 286 3.54 -4.82 13.33
N GLU A 287 3.91 -3.60 13.77
CA GLU A 287 5.12 -2.89 13.32
C GLU A 287 6.43 -3.67 13.56
N SER A 288 6.40 -4.69 14.43
CA SER A 288 7.55 -5.57 14.67
C SER A 288 7.60 -6.76 13.72
N LEU A 289 6.62 -6.88 12.81
CA LEU A 289 6.36 -7.99 11.90
C LEU A 289 6.03 -9.31 12.63
N LYS A 290 5.45 -9.21 13.83
CA LYS A 290 4.92 -10.37 14.56
C LYS A 290 3.45 -10.54 14.26
N GLU A 291 3.05 -11.78 14.02
CA GLU A 291 1.66 -12.14 13.75
C GLU A 291 0.78 -11.72 14.94
N VAL A 292 -0.32 -11.02 14.66
CA VAL A 292 -1.31 -10.64 15.65
C VAL A 292 -2.30 -11.79 15.82
N ARG A 293 -2.28 -12.42 17.00
CA ARG A 293 -3.21 -13.52 17.34
C ARG A 293 -4.19 -13.09 18.43
N ASN A 294 -5.42 -13.60 18.34
CA ASN A 294 -6.43 -13.41 19.39
C ASN A 294 -5.90 -13.97 20.72
N GLY A 295 -5.87 -13.11 21.75
CA GLY A 295 -5.53 -13.50 23.12
C GLY A 295 -4.05 -13.41 23.50
N GLU A 296 -3.16 -12.92 22.62
CA GLU A 296 -1.81 -12.54 23.04
C GLU A 296 -1.89 -11.25 23.89
N ASN A 297 -1.46 -11.34 25.16
CA ASN A 297 -1.57 -10.33 26.22
C ASN A 297 -2.97 -10.18 26.88
N LYS A 298 -3.68 -11.29 27.12
CA LYS A 298 -4.65 -11.34 28.23
C LYS A 298 -3.94 -11.54 29.56
#